data_AF-A0A397UVN9-F1
#
_entry.id   AF-A0A397UVN9-F1
#
_cell.length_a   1.000
_cell.length_b   1.000
_cell.length_c   1.000
_cell.angle_alpha   90.00
_cell.angle_beta   90.00
_cell.angle_gamma   90.00
#
_symmetry.space_group_name_H-M   'P 1'
#
loop_
_entity.id
_entity.type
_entity.pdbx_description
1 polymer ?
#
loop_
_entity_poly.entity_id
_entity_poly.type
_entity_poly.pdbx_seq_one_letter_code
_entity_poly.pdbx_strand_id
1 'polypeptide(L)'
;MADQLQKEAHFMFQNREDNTFHQYFVNSMKYSYKPKQLHTLSRKCATLLLEIFTKMYEARHLYPLIISSSDDSINTYKLPSLGYEITDRHLPRGFVTPRKPYTSILCDFLHCNCTSYTNCSDNGIVLSCGHGYHSRCLRRCNFKCLICLKYLKNEIKINVESLKISMTKDLGENEFIVEQDEGTGDNESDDAEAVAGEIEIEDNLLENTKKTFLSAKNCVFLF
;
A
#
# COMPACT_ATOMS: atom_id res chain seq x y z
N MET A 1 8.90 -40.33 -17.98
CA MET A 1 9.07 -39.33 -16.90
C MET A 1 7.82 -38.45 -16.77
N ALA A 2 7.31 -37.85 -17.86
CA ALA A 2 6.05 -37.07 -17.84
C ALA A 2 4.81 -37.90 -17.44
N ASP A 3 4.63 -39.10 -18.00
CA ASP A 3 3.45 -39.95 -17.71
C ASP A 3 3.39 -40.42 -16.25
N GLN A 4 4.55 -40.56 -15.62
CA GLN A 4 4.67 -40.98 -14.23
C GLN A 4 4.29 -39.83 -13.29
N LEU A 5 4.73 -38.61 -13.60
CA LEU A 5 4.29 -37.41 -12.89
C LEU A 5 2.79 -37.18 -13.02
N GLN A 6 2.21 -37.45 -14.20
CA GLN A 6 0.77 -37.29 -14.42
C GLN A 6 -0.06 -38.33 -13.64
N LYS A 7 0.40 -39.58 -13.57
CA LYS A 7 -0.25 -40.63 -12.77
C LYS A 7 -0.20 -40.30 -11.27
N GLU A 8 0.95 -39.88 -10.77
CA GLU A 8 1.10 -39.49 -9.36
C GLU A 8 0.24 -38.27 -9.01
N ALA A 9 0.19 -37.26 -9.88
CA ALA A 9 -0.67 -36.09 -9.68
C ALA A 9 -2.17 -36.46 -9.63
N HIS A 10 -2.61 -37.38 -10.50
CA HIS A 10 -3.99 -37.89 -10.46
C HIS A 10 -4.29 -38.67 -9.18
N PHE A 11 -3.36 -39.50 -8.72
CA PHE A 11 -3.49 -40.26 -7.49
C PHE A 11 -3.57 -39.33 -6.26
N MET A 12 -2.71 -38.30 -6.19
CA MET A 12 -2.76 -37.29 -5.11
C MET A 12 -4.06 -36.48 -5.14
N PHE A 13 -4.58 -36.16 -6.32
CA PHE A 13 -5.85 -35.44 -6.46
C PHE A 13 -7.05 -36.29 -6.02
N GLN A 14 -7.08 -37.58 -6.37
CA GLN A 14 -8.16 -38.49 -5.98
C GLN A 14 -8.19 -38.75 -4.47
N ASN A 15 -7.03 -38.77 -3.81
CA ASN A 15 -6.91 -39.01 -2.37
C ASN A 15 -6.75 -37.72 -1.55
N ARG A 16 -7.07 -36.55 -2.12
CA ARG A 16 -6.84 -35.24 -1.46
C ARG A 16 -7.64 -35.06 -0.16
N GLU A 17 -8.80 -35.71 -0.06
CA GLU A 17 -9.68 -35.66 1.10
C GLU A 17 -9.20 -36.62 2.21
N ASP A 18 -8.38 -37.61 1.86
CA ASP A 18 -7.79 -38.63 2.75
C ASP A 18 -6.33 -38.28 3.10
N ASN A 19 -6.01 -36.98 3.08
CA ASN A 19 -4.67 -36.49 3.28
C ASN A 19 -4.38 -36.23 4.76
N THR A 20 -3.52 -37.08 5.36
CA THR A 20 -2.97 -36.88 6.72
C THR A 20 -2.25 -35.54 6.88
N PHE A 21 -1.74 -34.93 5.80
CA PHE A 21 -1.19 -33.57 5.80
C PHE A 21 -2.23 -32.53 6.22
N HIS A 22 -3.49 -32.69 5.81
CA HIS A 22 -4.57 -31.78 6.20
C HIS A 22 -4.86 -31.89 7.70
N GLN A 23 -4.75 -33.09 8.28
CA GLN A 23 -4.94 -33.29 9.72
C GLN A 23 -3.81 -32.67 10.58
N TYR A 24 -2.56 -32.61 10.08
CA TYR A 24 -1.43 -32.03 10.82
C TYR A 24 -1.21 -30.53 10.57
N PHE A 25 -1.51 -30.03 9.38
CA PHE A 25 -1.24 -28.63 9.01
C PHE A 25 -2.48 -27.75 8.97
N VAL A 26 -3.67 -28.34 8.84
CA VAL A 26 -4.95 -27.62 8.97
C VAL A 26 -5.49 -27.91 10.36
N ASN A 27 -4.76 -27.46 11.37
CA ASN A 27 -5.43 -27.09 12.61
C ASN A 27 -6.54 -26.13 12.20
N SER A 28 -7.79 -26.46 12.49
CA SER A 28 -8.89 -25.50 12.37
C SER A 28 -8.58 -24.38 13.35
N MET A 29 -7.78 -23.40 12.93
CA MET A 29 -7.50 -22.20 13.70
C MET A 29 -8.86 -21.54 13.87
N LYS A 30 -9.46 -21.75 15.05
CA LYS A 30 -10.61 -20.95 15.45
C LYS A 30 -10.10 -19.54 15.47
N TYR A 31 -10.55 -18.75 14.50
CA TYR A 31 -10.22 -17.33 14.43
C TYR A 31 -10.54 -16.73 15.80
N SER A 32 -9.53 -16.12 16.43
CA SER A 32 -9.57 -15.73 17.85
C SER A 32 -10.64 -14.68 18.14
N TYR A 33 -11.12 -13.96 17.12
CA TYR A 33 -12.14 -12.94 17.27
C TYR A 33 -13.54 -13.46 16.95
N LYS A 34 -14.47 -13.17 17.86
CA LYS A 34 -15.90 -13.42 17.66
C LYS A 34 -16.45 -12.47 16.58
N PRO A 35 -17.51 -12.86 15.83
CA PRO A 35 -18.12 -12.00 14.82
C PRO A 35 -18.52 -10.61 15.32
N LYS A 36 -18.94 -10.49 16.59
CA LYS A 36 -19.24 -9.20 17.23
C LYS A 36 -18.02 -8.29 17.36
N GLN A 37 -16.86 -8.84 17.74
CA GLN A 37 -15.61 -8.09 17.84
C GLN A 37 -15.15 -7.61 16.47
N LEU A 38 -15.26 -8.47 15.45
CA LEU A 38 -14.98 -8.09 14.07
C LEU A 38 -15.91 -6.99 13.56
N HIS A 39 -17.20 -7.07 13.90
CA HIS A 39 -18.17 -6.06 13.54
C HIS A 39 -17.81 -4.70 14.17
N THR A 40 -17.51 -4.70 15.46
CA THR A 40 -17.10 -3.51 16.20
C THR A 40 -15.82 -2.90 15.63
N LEU A 41 -14.80 -3.73 15.39
CA LEU A 41 -13.56 -3.31 14.76
C LEU A 41 -13.81 -2.68 13.37
N SER A 42 -14.65 -3.32 12.56
CA SER A 42 -15.00 -2.81 11.22
C SER A 42 -15.65 -1.43 11.29
N ARG A 43 -16.53 -1.16 12.26
CA ARG A 43 -17.15 0.17 12.44
C ARG A 43 -16.13 1.21 12.87
N LYS A 44 -15.33 0.89 13.89
CA LYS A 44 -14.24 1.77 14.36
C LYS A 44 -13.29 2.15 13.22
N CYS A 45 -12.88 1.16 12.41
CA CYS A 45 -12.06 1.40 11.22
C CYS A 45 -12.77 2.28 10.18
N ALA A 46 -14.05 2.01 9.88
CA ALA A 46 -14.80 2.80 8.92
C ALA A 46 -14.96 4.27 9.36
N THR A 47 -15.27 4.50 10.64
CA THR A 47 -15.37 5.84 11.23
C THR A 47 -14.03 6.56 11.12
N LEU A 48 -12.93 5.93 11.53
CA LEU A 48 -11.58 6.51 11.44
C LEU A 48 -11.21 6.88 10.00
N LEU A 49 -11.49 6.00 9.03
CA LEU A 49 -11.22 6.27 7.62
C LEU A 49 -12.03 7.46 7.10
N LEU A 50 -13.32 7.55 7.44
CA LEU A 50 -14.17 8.68 7.04
C LEU A 50 -13.70 10.00 7.66
N GLU A 51 -13.28 9.99 8.91
CA GLU A 51 -12.70 11.18 9.56
C GLU A 51 -11.41 11.62 8.87
N ILE A 52 -10.50 10.69 8.58
CA ILE A 52 -9.26 10.99 7.84
C ILE A 52 -9.59 11.58 6.48
N PHE A 53 -10.51 10.97 5.72
CA PHE A 53 -10.88 11.49 4.40
C PHE A 53 -11.58 12.84 4.46
N THR A 54 -12.36 13.11 5.50
CA THR A 54 -12.96 14.43 5.75
C THR A 54 -11.84 15.46 5.95
N LYS A 55 -10.90 15.20 6.86
CA LYS A 55 -9.75 16.08 7.11
C LYS A 55 -8.89 16.28 5.86
N MET A 56 -8.69 15.24 5.03
CA MET A 56 -7.98 15.34 3.75
C MET A 56 -8.69 16.26 2.77
N TYR A 57 -10.02 16.16 2.70
CA TYR A 57 -10.81 16.97 1.81
C TYR A 57 -10.84 18.45 2.25
N GLU A 58 -11.04 18.73 3.54
CA GLU A 58 -11.02 20.09 4.09
C GLU A 58 -9.66 20.76 3.87
N ALA A 59 -8.57 20.02 4.05
CA ALA A 59 -7.22 20.49 3.85
C ALA A 59 -6.73 20.43 2.38
N ARG A 60 -7.56 20.03 1.41
CA ARG A 60 -7.12 19.72 0.03
C ARG A 60 -6.33 20.84 -0.65
N HIS A 61 -6.64 22.09 -0.33
CA HIS A 61 -5.99 23.27 -0.91
C HIS A 61 -4.60 23.54 -0.31
N LEU A 62 -4.27 22.86 0.79
CA LEU A 62 -2.98 22.95 1.45
C LEU A 62 -1.98 21.91 0.90
N TYR A 63 -2.44 20.93 0.11
CA TYR A 63 -1.59 19.88 -0.44
C TYR A 63 -1.13 20.18 -1.87
N PRO A 64 0.08 19.72 -2.26
CA PRO A 64 1.14 19.19 -1.41
C PRO A 64 1.94 20.33 -0.73
N LEU A 65 2.16 20.23 0.58
CA LEU A 65 2.97 21.19 1.32
C LEU A 65 4.39 20.66 1.51
N ILE A 66 5.27 20.95 0.54
CA ILE A 66 6.71 20.72 0.71
C ILE A 66 7.22 21.76 1.70
N ILE A 67 7.82 21.31 2.79
CA ILE A 67 8.33 22.18 3.86
C ILE A 67 9.85 22.35 3.80
N SER A 68 10.57 21.36 3.26
CA SER A 68 12.02 21.43 3.05
C SER A 68 12.47 20.42 2.00
N SER A 69 13.68 20.62 1.49
CA SER A 69 14.38 19.70 0.59
C SER A 69 15.82 19.53 1.10
N SER A 70 16.31 18.30 1.14
CA SER A 70 17.69 17.99 1.49
C SER A 70 18.65 18.27 0.33
N ASP A 71 19.96 18.24 0.61
CA ASP A 71 21.01 18.33 -0.41
C ASP A 71 20.90 17.19 -1.45
N ASP A 72 20.51 15.98 -1.00
CA ASP A 72 20.22 14.84 -1.88
C ASP A 72 18.89 14.94 -2.65
N SER A 73 18.26 16.12 -2.70
CA SER A 73 16.97 16.39 -3.36
C SER A 73 15.76 15.60 -2.82
N ILE A 74 15.87 15.10 -1.58
CA ILE A 74 14.75 14.46 -0.87
C ILE A 74 13.88 15.54 -0.26
N ASN A 75 12.60 15.55 -0.63
CA ASN A 75 11.62 16.47 -0.09
C ASN A 75 11.02 15.92 1.21
N THR A 76 10.73 16.83 2.13
CA THR A 76 9.88 16.60 3.29
C THR A 76 8.54 17.29 3.07
N TYR A 77 7.46 16.57 3.37
CA TYR A 77 6.09 17.00 3.22
C TYR A 77 5.42 17.02 4.59
N LYS A 78 4.68 18.07 4.87
CA LYS A 78 3.71 18.05 5.97
C LYS A 78 2.41 17.46 5.45
N LEU A 79 1.81 16.55 6.21
CA LEU A 79 0.46 16.05 5.94
C LEU A 79 -0.53 16.74 6.89
N PRO A 80 -1.08 17.94 6.55
CA PRO A 80 -2.02 18.68 7.38
C PRO A 80 -3.11 17.83 8.05
N SER A 81 -3.68 16.87 7.33
CA SER A 81 -4.80 16.05 7.81
C SER A 81 -4.39 14.96 8.79
N LEU A 82 -3.11 14.59 8.81
CA LEU A 82 -2.58 13.53 9.66
C LEU A 82 -1.66 14.06 10.77
N GLY A 83 -1.21 15.31 10.68
CA GLY A 83 -0.44 15.97 11.73
C GLY A 83 1.02 15.54 11.85
N TYR A 84 1.52 14.73 10.91
CA TYR A 84 2.92 14.30 10.87
C TYR A 84 3.59 14.65 9.53
N GLU A 85 4.92 14.61 9.54
CA GLU A 85 5.78 14.89 8.40
C GLU A 85 6.29 13.59 7.81
N ILE A 86 6.41 13.55 6.47
CA ILE A 86 6.95 12.42 5.73
C ILE A 86 7.98 12.90 4.71
N THR A 87 8.82 11.98 4.25
CA THR A 87 9.77 12.25 3.15
C THR A 87 9.38 11.51 1.88
N ASP A 88 10.03 11.80 0.75
CA ASP A 88 9.83 11.05 -0.51
C ASP A 88 9.93 9.52 -0.33
N ARG A 89 10.70 9.05 0.65
CA ARG A 89 10.89 7.62 0.95
C ARG A 89 9.62 6.93 1.44
N HIS A 90 8.66 7.69 1.95
CA HIS A 90 7.36 7.18 2.41
C HIS A 90 6.29 7.25 1.33
N LEU A 91 6.57 7.92 0.20
CA LEU A 91 5.65 8.10 -0.90
C LEU A 91 5.80 6.98 -1.95
N PRO A 92 4.85 6.85 -2.90
CA PRO A 92 4.97 5.93 -4.01
C PRO A 92 6.31 6.06 -4.74
N ARG A 93 6.78 4.94 -5.32
CA ARG A 93 8.12 4.85 -5.94
C ARG A 93 8.49 5.98 -6.89
N GLY A 94 7.53 6.58 -7.60
CA GLY A 94 7.78 7.70 -8.51
C GLY A 94 8.47 8.88 -7.83
N PHE A 95 8.20 9.14 -6.55
CA PHE A 95 8.74 10.25 -5.78
C PHE A 95 10.23 10.11 -5.44
N VAL A 96 10.77 8.89 -5.45
CA VAL A 96 12.22 8.63 -5.29
C VAL A 96 12.95 8.50 -6.62
N THR A 97 12.25 8.64 -7.75
CA THR A 97 12.92 8.68 -9.06
C THR A 97 13.45 10.09 -9.35
N PRO A 98 14.46 10.24 -10.24
CA PRO A 98 14.96 11.56 -10.64
C PRO A 98 13.88 12.48 -11.25
N ARG A 99 12.75 11.91 -11.69
CA ARG A 99 11.61 12.67 -12.21
C ARG A 99 10.36 12.35 -11.39
N LYS A 100 10.15 13.14 -10.33
CA LYS A 100 8.99 13.03 -9.44
C LYS A 100 7.68 13.24 -10.22
N PRO A 101 6.57 12.62 -9.79
CA PRO A 101 5.26 12.84 -10.41
C PRO A 101 4.86 14.31 -10.39
N TYR A 102 4.26 14.79 -11.49
CA TYR A 102 3.62 16.10 -11.49
C TYR A 102 2.39 16.10 -10.60
N THR A 103 2.27 17.13 -9.76
CA THR A 103 1.14 17.31 -8.83
C THR A 103 0.08 18.25 -9.38
N SER A 104 0.42 19.08 -10.36
CA SER A 104 -0.47 20.06 -10.99
C SER A 104 -0.97 19.66 -12.39
N ILE A 105 -0.34 18.68 -13.02
CA ILE A 105 -0.67 18.20 -14.38
C ILE A 105 -0.76 16.68 -14.35
N LEU A 106 -1.79 16.12 -14.98
CA LEU A 106 -2.10 14.69 -14.93
C LEU A 106 -1.08 13.78 -15.63
N CYS A 107 -0.22 14.28 -16.53
CA CYS A 107 0.54 13.43 -17.42
C CYS A 107 2.05 13.65 -17.33
N ASP A 108 2.76 12.63 -16.83
CA ASP A 108 4.21 12.58 -16.71
C ASP A 108 4.92 12.17 -18.01
N PHE A 109 4.19 11.79 -19.05
CA PHE A 109 4.81 11.42 -20.33
C PHE A 109 5.48 12.62 -21.01
N LEU A 110 6.79 12.53 -21.31
CA LEU A 110 7.58 13.61 -21.92
C LEU A 110 7.01 14.11 -23.25
N HIS A 111 6.47 13.20 -24.06
CA HIS A 111 5.95 13.53 -25.40
C HIS A 111 4.42 13.66 -25.37
N CYS A 112 3.90 14.17 -24.25
CA CYS A 112 2.51 14.53 -24.15
C CYS A 112 2.28 15.83 -24.91
N ASN A 113 1.40 15.80 -25.90
CA ASN A 113 1.04 16.99 -26.69
C ASN A 113 -0.09 17.81 -26.02
N CYS A 114 -0.49 17.44 -24.81
CA CYS A 114 -1.48 18.14 -24.03
C CYS A 114 -0.83 19.34 -23.34
N THR A 115 -0.87 20.50 -23.98
CA THR A 115 -0.33 21.76 -23.43
C THR A 115 -1.39 22.59 -22.71
N SER A 116 -2.68 22.25 -22.80
CA SER A 116 -3.79 22.92 -22.10
C SER A 116 -4.81 21.94 -21.55
N TYR A 117 -5.48 22.34 -20.46
CA TYR A 117 -6.56 21.60 -19.78
C TYR A 117 -7.74 21.28 -20.71
N THR A 118 -7.94 22.07 -21.77
CA THR A 118 -9.12 22.02 -22.65
C THR A 118 -9.10 20.90 -23.71
N ASN A 119 -7.94 20.35 -24.06
CA ASN A 119 -7.84 19.29 -25.08
C ASN A 119 -7.70 17.88 -24.50
N CYS A 120 -7.62 17.75 -23.18
CA CYS A 120 -7.24 16.50 -22.51
C CYS A 120 -8.18 16.13 -21.36
N SER A 121 -9.46 16.51 -21.53
CA SER A 121 -10.55 16.17 -20.62
C SER A 121 -10.63 14.65 -20.40
N ASP A 122 -10.31 14.28 -19.16
CA ASP A 122 -10.97 13.26 -18.33
C ASP A 122 -10.58 11.78 -18.42
N ASN A 123 -9.70 11.36 -19.32
CA ASN A 123 -9.24 9.96 -19.33
C ASN A 123 -7.76 9.87 -19.02
N GLY A 124 -7.39 10.02 -17.75
CA GLY A 124 -6.05 9.70 -17.27
C GLY A 124 -6.09 8.87 -16.00
N ILE A 125 -4.99 8.17 -15.75
CA ILE A 125 -4.84 7.25 -14.65
C ILE A 125 -3.51 7.55 -13.95
N VAL A 126 -3.56 7.55 -12.63
CA VAL A 126 -2.37 7.55 -11.78
C VAL A 126 -1.99 6.10 -11.51
N LEU A 127 -0.79 5.70 -11.91
CA LEU A 127 -0.27 4.36 -11.65
C LEU A 127 0.11 4.22 -10.17
N SER A 128 0.29 2.99 -9.69
CA SER A 128 0.70 2.71 -8.30
C SER A 128 2.03 3.34 -7.91
N CYS A 129 2.88 3.70 -8.86
CA CYS A 129 4.11 4.45 -8.60
C CYS A 129 3.88 5.96 -8.40
N GLY A 130 2.65 6.45 -8.51
CA GLY A 130 2.30 7.87 -8.36
C GLY A 130 2.37 8.68 -9.65
N HIS A 131 2.97 8.17 -10.73
CA HIS A 131 3.00 8.87 -12.03
C HIS A 131 1.65 8.78 -12.72
N GLY A 132 1.16 9.93 -13.17
CA GLY A 132 -0.07 10.09 -13.94
C GLY A 132 0.17 10.03 -15.45
N TYR A 133 -0.81 9.49 -16.18
CA TYR A 133 -0.80 9.45 -17.63
C TYR A 133 -2.21 9.62 -18.17
N HIS A 134 -2.38 10.39 -19.26
CA HIS A 134 -3.56 10.21 -20.11
C HIS A 134 -3.60 8.77 -20.64
N SER A 135 -4.78 8.17 -20.80
CA SER A 135 -4.93 6.79 -21.27
C SER A 135 -4.22 6.57 -22.62
N ARG A 136 -4.26 7.55 -23.53
CA ARG A 136 -3.53 7.49 -24.81
C ARG A 136 -2.01 7.52 -24.62
N CYS A 137 -1.51 8.34 -23.70
CA CYS A 137 -0.08 8.43 -23.39
C CYS A 137 0.39 7.11 -22.75
N LEU A 138 -0.39 6.57 -21.82
CA LEU A 138 -0.10 5.28 -21.20
C LEU A 138 -0.07 4.14 -22.22
N ARG A 139 -1.00 4.11 -23.17
CA ARG A 139 -1.00 3.14 -24.28
C ARG A 139 0.25 3.23 -25.15
N ARG A 140 0.74 4.45 -25.44
CA ARG A 140 2.02 4.65 -26.16
C ARG A 140 3.22 4.12 -25.37
N CYS A 141 3.12 4.12 -24.04
CA CYS A 141 4.10 3.52 -23.14
C CYS A 141 3.89 2.01 -22.94
N ASN A 142 3.05 1.34 -23.74
CA ASN A 142 2.68 -0.07 -23.57
C ASN A 142 2.17 -0.39 -22.16
N PHE A 143 1.38 0.52 -21.58
CA PHE A 143 0.82 0.42 -20.23
C PHE A 143 1.86 0.28 -19.11
N LYS A 144 3.06 0.84 -19.32
CA LYS A 144 4.17 0.83 -18.35
C LYS A 144 4.56 2.26 -17.97
N CYS A 145 4.97 2.46 -16.72
CA CYS A 145 5.68 3.67 -16.33
C CYS A 145 7.13 3.59 -16.83
N LEU A 146 7.44 4.24 -17.95
CA LEU A 146 8.79 4.22 -18.53
C LEU A 146 9.82 4.94 -17.65
N ILE A 147 9.38 5.92 -16.85
CA ILE A 147 10.22 6.63 -15.87
C ILE A 147 10.72 5.64 -14.82
N CYS A 148 9.80 4.98 -14.12
CA CYS A 148 10.14 3.98 -13.11
C CYS A 148 10.85 2.77 -13.70
N LEU A 149 10.49 2.32 -14.91
CA LEU A 149 11.18 1.21 -15.56
C LEU A 149 12.65 1.52 -15.82
N LYS A 150 12.96 2.73 -16.31
CA LYS A 150 14.34 3.17 -16.53
C LYS A 150 15.10 3.26 -15.20
N TYR A 151 14.47 3.88 -14.19
CA TYR A 151 15.05 3.99 -12.86
C TYR A 151 15.38 2.62 -12.27
N LEU A 152 14.41 1.70 -12.21
CA LEU A 152 14.61 0.36 -11.66
C LEU A 152 15.71 -0.42 -12.38
N LYS A 153 15.77 -0.35 -13.73
CA LYS A 153 16.86 -0.99 -14.48
C LYS A 153 18.24 -0.46 -14.09
N ASN A 154 18.35 0.85 -13.88
CA ASN A 154 19.59 1.48 -13.47
C ASN A 154 19.97 1.09 -12.04
N GLU A 155 19.04 1.17 -11.09
CA GLU A 155 19.28 0.78 -9.69
C GLU A 155 19.64 -0.70 -9.56
N ILE A 156 18.97 -1.59 -10.29
CA ILE A 156 19.34 -3.02 -10.34
C ILE A 156 20.78 -3.18 -10.83
N LYS A 157 21.18 -2.46 -11.89
CA LYS A 157 22.55 -2.52 -12.39
C LYS A 157 23.55 -2.04 -11.33
N ILE A 158 23.29 -0.92 -10.67
CA ILE A 158 24.14 -0.38 -9.61
C ILE A 158 24.28 -1.40 -8.47
N ASN A 159 23.15 -1.92 -7.97
CA ASN A 159 23.14 -2.89 -6.88
C ASN A 159 23.86 -4.19 -7.23
N VAL A 160 23.71 -4.68 -8.47
CA VAL A 160 24.44 -5.88 -8.94
C VAL A 160 25.94 -5.63 -8.96
N GLU A 161 26.40 -4.47 -9.44
CA GLU A 161 27.83 -4.14 -9.43
C GLU A 161 28.35 -3.97 -8.00
N SER A 162 27.61 -3.31 -7.10
CA SER A 162 27.96 -3.20 -5.68
C SER A 162 28.04 -4.57 -4.99
N LEU A 163 27.09 -5.47 -5.29
CA LEU A 163 27.08 -6.83 -4.75
C LEU A 163 28.30 -7.62 -5.23
N LYS A 164 28.64 -7.55 -6.53
CA LYS A 164 29.85 -8.20 -7.06
C LYS A 164 31.08 -7.72 -6.32
N ILE A 165 31.25 -6.40 -6.16
CA ILE A 165 32.37 -5.81 -5.43
C ILE A 165 32.42 -6.35 -3.99
N SER A 166 31.29 -6.36 -3.29
CA SER A 166 31.20 -6.86 -1.92
C SER A 166 31.53 -8.34 -1.80
N MET A 167 31.15 -9.16 -2.78
CA MET A 167 31.46 -10.60 -2.80
C MET A 167 32.93 -10.89 -3.13
N THR A 168 33.57 -10.03 -3.91
CA THR A 168 35.00 -10.14 -4.25
C THR A 168 35.92 -9.51 -3.21
N LYS A 169 35.37 -8.79 -2.24
CA LYS A 169 36.14 -8.21 -1.15
C LYS A 169 36.46 -9.32 -0.16
N ASP A 170 37.74 -9.54 0.13
CA ASP A 170 38.14 -10.50 1.15
C ASP A 170 37.43 -10.17 2.47
N LEU A 171 36.67 -11.15 2.96
CA LEU A 171 36.03 -11.09 4.26
C LEU A 171 37.14 -11.18 5.30
N GLY A 172 37.55 -10.04 5.87
CA GLY A 172 38.21 -10.05 7.17
C GLY A 172 37.29 -10.73 8.20
N GLU A 173 37.89 -11.19 9.31
CA GLU A 173 37.19 -11.87 10.41
C GLU A 173 35.95 -11.06 10.86
N ASN A 174 34.76 -11.48 10.46
CA ASN A 174 33.50 -10.91 10.92
C ASN A 174 32.81 -11.97 11.79
N GLU A 175 32.69 -11.67 13.08
CA GLU A 175 31.93 -12.45 14.06
C GLU A 175 30.46 -12.56 13.64
N PHE A 176 29.95 -13.80 13.65
CA PHE A 176 28.54 -14.07 13.47
C PHE A 176 27.76 -13.48 14.65
N ILE A 177 26.80 -12.60 14.36
CA ILE A 177 25.81 -12.15 15.34
C ILE A 177 24.80 -13.29 15.52
N VAL A 178 24.74 -13.85 16.72
CA VAL A 178 23.72 -14.83 17.13
C VAL A 178 22.49 -14.06 17.61
N GLU A 179 21.36 -14.22 16.92
CA GLU A 179 20.06 -13.70 17.37
C GLU A 179 19.56 -14.54 18.55
N GLN A 180 19.31 -13.88 19.69
CA GLN A 180 18.59 -14.48 20.82
C GLN A 180 17.09 -14.30 20.62
N ASP A 181 16.37 -15.41 20.69
CA ASP A 181 14.91 -15.51 20.63
C ASP A 181 14.30 -15.15 22.00
N GLU A 182 13.70 -13.97 22.12
CA GLU A 182 12.92 -13.59 23.30
C GLU A 182 11.46 -14.01 23.11
N GLY A 183 11.12 -15.18 23.66
CA GLY A 183 9.74 -15.66 23.76
C GLY A 183 8.86 -14.70 24.56
N THR A 184 7.86 -14.13 23.90
CA THR A 184 6.85 -13.28 24.54
C THR A 184 5.69 -14.15 25.02
N GLY A 185 5.49 -14.21 26.33
CA GLY A 185 4.35 -14.88 26.96
C GLY A 185 3.09 -14.03 26.83
N ASP A 186 2.07 -14.60 26.19
CA ASP A 186 0.71 -14.06 26.16
C ASP A 186 0.04 -14.25 27.53
N ASN A 187 -0.41 -13.13 28.12
CA ASN A 187 -1.40 -13.15 29.19
C ASN A 187 -2.69 -12.51 28.65
N GLU A 188 -3.62 -13.37 28.21
CA GLU A 188 -5.00 -13.00 27.92
C GLU A 188 -5.76 -12.77 29.24
N SER A 189 -6.33 -11.57 29.38
CA SER A 189 -7.35 -11.26 30.38
C SER A 189 -8.59 -10.78 29.64
N ASP A 190 -9.57 -11.69 29.53
CA ASP A 190 -10.86 -11.51 28.89
C ASP A 190 -11.82 -10.82 29.89
N ASP A 191 -12.41 -9.68 29.52
CA ASP A 191 -13.63 -9.18 30.17
C ASP A 191 -14.69 -8.94 29.10
N ALA A 192 -15.66 -9.86 29.05
CA ALA A 192 -16.55 -10.07 27.92
C ALA A 192 -18.03 -9.97 28.33
N GLU A 193 -18.41 -8.90 29.02
CA GLU A 193 -19.83 -8.67 29.37
C GLU A 193 -20.33 -7.22 29.20
N ALA A 194 -19.82 -6.47 28.20
CA ALA A 194 -20.31 -5.13 27.84
C ALA A 194 -20.69 -4.94 26.34
N VAL A 195 -20.75 -6.02 25.55
CA VAL A 195 -20.63 -5.96 24.08
C VAL A 195 -21.89 -5.48 23.33
N ALA A 196 -23.09 -5.52 23.92
CA ALA A 196 -24.32 -5.14 23.18
C ALA A 196 -24.51 -3.62 23.07
N GLY A 197 -24.25 -2.88 24.16
CA GLY A 197 -24.35 -1.42 24.16
C GLY A 197 -23.26 -0.76 23.32
N GLU A 198 -22.07 -1.35 23.27
CA GLU A 198 -20.94 -0.84 22.48
C GLU A 198 -21.23 -0.89 20.96
N ILE A 199 -21.93 -1.92 20.49
CA ILE A 199 -22.30 -2.10 19.07
C ILE A 199 -23.21 -0.96 18.59
N GLU A 200 -24.27 -0.63 19.34
CA GLU A 200 -25.24 0.40 18.96
C GLU A 200 -24.63 1.81 19.01
N ILE A 201 -23.74 2.06 19.98
CA ILE A 201 -22.98 3.31 20.07
C ILE A 201 -22.09 3.48 18.83
N GLU A 202 -21.36 2.43 18.43
CA GLU A 202 -20.50 2.47 17.26
C GLU A 202 -21.26 2.60 15.94
N ASP A 203 -22.43 1.97 15.81
CA ASP A 203 -23.33 2.15 14.66
C ASP A 203 -23.74 3.62 14.52
N ASN A 204 -24.25 4.18 15.62
CA ASN A 204 -24.72 5.56 15.63
C ASN A 204 -23.59 6.55 15.34
N LEU A 205 -22.40 6.29 15.89
CA LEU A 205 -21.20 7.08 15.59
C LEU A 205 -20.86 7.01 14.09
N LEU A 206 -20.82 5.81 13.52
CA LEU A 206 -20.52 5.64 12.10
C LEU A 206 -21.55 6.36 11.20
N GLU A 207 -22.84 6.24 11.51
CA GLU A 207 -23.89 6.93 10.75
C GLU A 207 -23.79 8.45 10.85
N ASN A 208 -23.44 8.99 12.01
CA ASN A 208 -23.20 10.42 12.16
C ASN A 208 -21.96 10.87 11.36
N THR A 209 -20.85 10.12 11.41
CA THR A 209 -19.64 10.43 10.65
C THR A 209 -19.89 10.35 9.13
N LYS A 210 -20.69 9.39 8.66
CA LYS A 210 -21.14 9.33 7.26
C LYS A 210 -21.89 10.60 6.86
N LYS A 211 -22.84 11.07 7.67
CA LYS A 211 -23.59 12.30 7.41
C LYS A 211 -22.66 13.50 7.32
N THR A 212 -21.71 13.65 8.25
CA THR A 212 -20.72 14.72 8.24
C THR A 212 -19.87 14.67 6.96
N PHE A 213 -19.33 13.51 6.61
CA PHE A 213 -18.53 13.32 5.39
C PHE A 213 -19.31 13.67 4.12
N LEU A 214 -20.58 13.26 4.03
CA LEU A 214 -21.45 13.59 2.91
C LEU A 214 -21.80 15.08 2.87
N SER A 215 -22.06 15.72 4.01
CA SER A 215 -22.35 17.16 4.06
C SER A 215 -21.16 18.03 3.68
N ALA A 216 -19.93 17.56 3.93
CA ALA A 216 -18.71 18.23 3.48
C ALA A 216 -18.56 18.18 1.95
N LYS A 217 -19.27 17.26 1.26
CA LYS A 217 -19.14 16.99 -0.18
C LYS A 217 -20.48 17.16 -0.89
N ASN A 218 -20.71 18.30 -1.56
CA ASN A 218 -21.61 18.34 -2.71
C ASN A 218 -21.02 17.45 -3.82
N CYS A 219 -21.32 16.15 -3.76
CA CYS A 219 -20.45 15.04 -4.13
C CYS A 219 -20.41 14.71 -5.63
N VAL A 220 -19.21 14.68 -6.23
CA VAL A 220 -18.83 13.67 -7.24
C VAL A 220 -17.40 13.24 -6.92
N PHE A 221 -17.23 12.05 -6.37
CA PHE A 221 -15.96 11.31 -6.41
C PHE A 221 -16.24 10.02 -7.16
N LEU A 222 -15.75 9.95 -8.41
CA LEU A 222 -15.57 8.69 -9.11
C LEU A 222 -14.21 8.14 -8.67
N PHE A 223 -14.22 6.97 -8.03
CA PHE A 223 -13.05 6.11 -7.99
C PHE A 223 -12.85 5.45 -9.34
#